data_AF-A0A0L0BJJ4-F1
#
_entry.id   AF-A0A0L0BJJ4-F1
#
_cell.length_a   1.000
_cell.length_b   1.000
_cell.length_c   1.000
_cell.angle_alpha   90.00
_cell.angle_beta   90.00
_cell.angle_gamma   90.00
#
_symmetry.space_group_name_H-M   'P 1'
#
loop_
_entity.id
_entity.type
_entity.pdbx_description
1 polymer ?
#
loop_
_entity_poly.entity_id
_entity_poly.type
_entity_poly.pdbx_seq_one_letter_code
_entity_poly.pdbx_strand_id
1 'polypeptide(L)'
;MSLVAGAEYQITSTGQVVSVECDGGGDVHIEADEVELTLSGDCEDIEVDGDENSITGEDAASLDIEGDSNSATLESVGEVRVEGDENSASVEDAGAINVEGDNNSITYVSGNPVIANEGNNSISIG
;
A
#
# COMPACT_ATOMS: atom_id res chain seq x y z
N MET A 1 16.97 -7.37 0.45
CA MET A 1 16.50 -8.55 1.21
C MET A 1 15.49 -9.24 0.32
N SER A 2 15.39 -10.57 0.31
CA SER A 2 14.37 -11.28 -0.48
C SER A 2 13.45 -12.06 0.48
N LEU A 3 12.16 -11.80 0.39
CA LEU A 3 11.09 -12.48 1.12
C LEU A 3 10.45 -13.55 0.27
N VAL A 4 9.85 -14.53 0.95
CA VAL A 4 9.08 -15.62 0.38
C VAL A 4 7.84 -15.79 1.24
N ALA A 5 6.82 -16.50 0.75
CA ALA A 5 5.59 -16.78 1.50
C ALA A 5 5.86 -17.19 2.97
N GLY A 6 5.21 -16.48 3.90
CA GLY A 6 5.33 -16.65 5.35
C GLY A 6 6.60 -16.07 5.99
N ALA A 7 7.44 -15.35 5.23
CA ALA A 7 8.49 -14.49 5.78
C ALA A 7 7.96 -13.07 5.99
N GLU A 8 8.52 -12.37 6.97
CA GLU A 8 8.08 -11.02 7.33
C GLU A 8 9.30 -10.09 7.46
N TYR A 9 9.13 -8.84 7.08
CA TYR A 9 10.11 -7.78 7.30
C TYR A 9 9.46 -6.54 7.91
N GLN A 10 9.85 -6.24 9.16
CA GLN A 10 9.36 -5.08 9.90
C GLN A 10 10.31 -3.89 9.78
N ILE A 11 9.75 -2.70 9.55
CA ILE A 11 10.45 -1.42 9.52
C ILE A 11 9.94 -0.57 10.68
N THR A 12 10.73 -0.51 11.75
CA THR A 12 10.31 0.12 13.02
C THR A 12 11.08 1.39 13.35
N SER A 13 11.82 1.98 12.40
CA SER A 13 12.55 3.24 12.62
C SER A 13 12.22 4.25 11.55
N THR A 14 11.87 5.46 12.01
CA THR A 14 11.48 6.62 11.21
C THR A 14 12.56 7.06 10.23
N GLY A 15 12.18 7.59 9.07
CA GLY A 15 13.10 8.25 8.14
C GLY A 15 14.01 7.27 7.37
N GLN A 16 13.68 5.98 7.35
CA GLN A 16 14.49 4.97 6.68
C GLN A 16 14.21 4.93 5.18
N VAL A 17 15.25 4.59 4.41
CA VAL A 17 15.13 4.25 3.00
C VAL A 17 15.45 2.77 2.85
N VAL A 18 14.49 1.99 2.36
CA VAL A 18 14.53 0.52 2.39
C VAL A 18 14.18 -0.07 1.02
N SER A 19 14.80 -1.19 0.68
CA SER A 19 14.42 -1.98 -0.50
C SER A 19 14.24 -3.45 -0.15
N VAL A 20 13.08 -4.00 -0.53
CA VAL A 20 12.69 -5.40 -0.29
C VAL A 20 12.28 -6.03 -1.61
N GLU A 21 12.74 -7.25 -1.86
CA GLU A 21 12.33 -8.09 -2.97
C GLU A 21 11.39 -9.16 -2.42
N CYS A 22 10.29 -9.46 -3.09
CA CYS A 22 9.37 -10.54 -2.75
C CYS A 22 9.39 -11.59 -3.87
N ASP A 23 9.82 -12.81 -3.55
CA ASP A 23 9.90 -13.93 -4.48
C ASP A 23 8.69 -14.86 -4.25
N GLY A 24 7.51 -14.38 -4.65
CA GLY A 24 6.25 -15.10 -4.58
C GLY A 24 5.61 -15.13 -3.18
N GLY A 25 5.74 -14.02 -2.43
CA GLY A 25 5.06 -13.77 -1.18
C GLY A 25 5.93 -13.10 -0.11
N GLY A 26 5.41 -13.09 1.12
CA GLY A 26 6.03 -12.48 2.27
C GLY A 26 5.54 -11.07 2.53
N ASP A 27 5.62 -10.70 3.81
CA ASP A 27 4.90 -9.57 4.38
C ASP A 27 5.89 -8.45 4.70
N VAL A 28 5.51 -7.22 4.39
CA VAL A 28 6.28 -6.03 4.75
C VAL A 28 5.41 -5.15 5.64
N HIS A 29 5.88 -4.90 6.86
CA HIS A 29 5.16 -4.11 7.84
C HIS A 29 5.97 -2.86 8.20
N ILE A 30 5.39 -1.69 7.98
CA ILE A 30 5.97 -0.40 8.34
C ILE A 30 5.30 0.07 9.63
N GLU A 31 6.01 0.02 10.76
CA GLU A 31 5.55 0.53 12.07
C GLU A 31 6.25 1.86 12.42
N ALA A 32 6.47 2.71 11.41
CA ALA A 32 7.26 3.93 11.54
C ALA A 32 6.82 4.99 10.53
N ASP A 33 7.22 6.23 10.78
CA ASP A 33 6.91 7.36 9.92
C ASP A 33 8.04 7.69 8.94
N GLU A 34 7.74 8.49 7.92
CA GLU A 34 8.73 9.04 6.98
C GLU A 34 9.61 7.97 6.30
N VAL A 35 9.09 6.74 6.08
CA VAL A 35 9.81 5.66 5.41
C VAL A 35 9.64 5.76 3.89
N GLU A 36 10.76 5.61 3.18
CA GLU A 36 10.78 5.43 1.73
C GLU A 36 11.05 3.94 1.42
N LEU A 37 10.03 3.23 0.95
CA LEU A 37 10.09 1.81 0.63
C LEU A 37 10.03 1.58 -0.89
N THR A 38 10.97 0.80 -1.39
CA THR A 38 10.92 0.23 -2.75
C THR A 38 10.77 -1.29 -2.69
N LEU A 39 9.71 -1.79 -3.31
CA LEU A 39 9.39 -3.21 -3.47
C LEU A 39 9.67 -3.68 -4.90
N SER A 40 9.97 -4.96 -5.07
CA SER A 40 10.05 -5.62 -6.38
C SER A 40 9.59 -7.07 -6.27
N GLY A 41 9.01 -7.62 -7.33
CA GLY A 41 8.40 -8.95 -7.33
C GLY A 41 6.99 -8.96 -6.73
N ASP A 42 6.56 -10.15 -6.33
CA ASP A 42 5.19 -10.42 -5.87
C ASP A 42 5.16 -10.51 -4.34
N CYS A 43 4.76 -9.45 -3.65
CA CYS A 43 4.58 -9.46 -2.19
C CYS A 43 3.23 -10.04 -1.80
N GLU A 44 3.13 -10.58 -0.59
CA GLU A 44 1.85 -11.06 -0.06
C GLU A 44 1.09 -9.87 0.53
N ASP A 45 1.52 -9.38 1.69
CA ASP A 45 0.89 -8.25 2.36
C ASP A 45 1.86 -7.07 2.55
N ILE A 46 1.36 -5.84 2.34
CA ILE A 46 2.04 -4.59 2.67
C ILE A 46 1.18 -3.87 3.70
N GLU A 47 1.64 -3.75 4.94
CA GLU A 47 0.94 -3.10 6.05
C GLU A 47 1.70 -1.84 6.47
N VAL A 48 0.99 -0.71 6.59
CA VAL A 48 1.56 0.60 6.93
C VAL A 48 0.84 1.16 8.15
N ASP A 49 1.47 1.02 9.32
CA ASP A 49 1.04 1.55 10.61
C ASP A 49 1.91 2.77 10.99
N GLY A 50 1.79 3.83 10.22
CA GLY A 50 2.57 5.06 10.42
C GLY A 50 2.19 6.15 9.42
N ASP A 51 2.80 7.31 9.60
CA ASP A 51 2.45 8.51 8.85
C ASP A 51 3.54 8.91 7.84
N GLU A 52 3.14 9.63 6.80
CA GLU A 52 4.07 10.25 5.84
C GLU A 52 5.03 9.25 5.14
N ASN A 53 4.61 7.99 4.96
CA ASN A 53 5.39 6.98 4.26
C ASN A 53 5.17 7.03 2.74
N SER A 54 6.18 6.59 1.99
CA SER A 54 6.21 6.56 0.53
C SER A 54 6.61 5.18 0.06
N ILE A 55 5.69 4.48 -0.62
CA ILE A 55 5.83 3.11 -1.08
C ILE A 55 5.77 3.09 -2.61
N THR A 56 6.74 2.41 -3.22
CA THR A 56 6.77 2.14 -4.67
C THR A 56 7.06 0.68 -4.92
N GLY A 57 6.41 0.06 -5.88
CA GLY A 57 6.59 -1.38 -6.10
C GLY A 57 5.85 -1.96 -7.30
N GLU A 58 6.00 -3.28 -7.45
CA GLU A 58 5.33 -4.08 -8.47
C GLU A 58 4.01 -4.62 -7.89
N ASP A 59 3.93 -5.91 -7.58
CA ASP A 59 2.68 -6.60 -7.27
C ASP A 59 2.52 -6.92 -5.77
N ALA A 60 1.29 -6.85 -5.27
CA ALA A 60 0.94 -7.28 -3.92
C ALA A 60 -0.44 -7.95 -3.87
N ALA A 61 -0.63 -8.91 -2.97
CA ALA A 61 -1.98 -9.44 -2.73
C ALA A 61 -2.84 -8.42 -2.00
N SER A 62 -2.26 -7.73 -1.00
CA SER A 62 -2.92 -6.64 -0.28
C SER A 62 -1.98 -5.44 -0.03
N LEU A 63 -2.58 -4.26 -0.01
CA LEU A 63 -2.01 -3.03 0.54
C LEU A 63 -2.98 -2.53 1.61
N ASP A 64 -2.52 -2.48 2.85
CA ASP A 64 -3.23 -1.92 3.99
C ASP A 64 -2.49 -0.71 4.54
N ILE A 65 -3.19 0.41 4.66
CA ILE A 65 -2.65 1.66 5.19
C ILE A 65 -3.52 2.08 6.36
N GLU A 66 -2.97 1.99 7.57
CA GLU A 66 -3.54 2.52 8.81
C GLU A 66 -2.68 3.71 9.29
N GLY A 67 -2.99 4.91 8.80
CA GLY A 67 -2.22 6.12 9.10
C GLY A 67 -2.58 7.28 8.18
N ASP A 68 -1.90 8.40 8.34
CA ASP A 68 -2.19 9.65 7.64
C ASP A 68 -1.08 10.03 6.64
N SER A 69 -1.47 10.71 5.56
CA SER A 69 -0.55 11.32 4.60
C SER A 69 0.45 10.35 3.91
N ASN A 70 0.11 9.06 3.80
CA ASN A 70 0.92 8.08 3.09
C ASN A 70 0.71 8.15 1.58
N SER A 71 1.71 7.69 0.82
CA SER A 71 1.69 7.62 -0.65
C SER A 71 2.13 6.24 -1.12
N ALA A 72 1.30 5.57 -1.92
CA ALA A 72 1.62 4.27 -2.51
C ALA A 72 1.48 4.29 -4.04
N THR A 73 2.45 3.72 -4.75
CA THR A 73 2.39 3.49 -6.20
C THR A 73 2.79 2.04 -6.51
N LEU A 74 1.84 1.23 -6.97
CA LEU A 74 2.04 -0.20 -7.25
C LEU A 74 1.50 -0.57 -8.64
N GLU A 75 1.94 -1.69 -9.20
CA GLU A 75 1.44 -2.19 -10.49
C GLU A 75 0.09 -2.91 -10.30
N SER A 76 0.07 -4.09 -9.68
CA SER A 76 -1.18 -4.82 -9.39
C SER A 76 -1.39 -5.02 -7.90
N VAL A 77 -2.62 -4.74 -7.42
CA VAL A 77 -3.00 -4.99 -6.04
C VAL A 77 -4.35 -5.71 -5.98
N GLY A 78 -4.38 -6.84 -5.28
CA GLY A 78 -5.62 -7.60 -5.07
C GLY A 78 -6.66 -6.82 -4.26
N GLU A 79 -6.25 -6.28 -3.13
CA GLU A 79 -7.08 -5.46 -2.24
C GLU A 79 -6.31 -4.23 -1.75
N VAL A 80 -6.90 -3.05 -1.92
CA VAL A 80 -6.40 -1.80 -1.34
C VAL A 80 -7.32 -1.39 -0.20
N ARG A 81 -6.79 -1.36 1.03
CA ARG A 81 -7.45 -0.83 2.22
C ARG A 81 -6.70 0.43 2.67
N VAL A 82 -7.47 1.48 2.95
CA VAL A 82 -6.95 2.75 3.46
C VAL A 82 -7.84 3.21 4.59
N GLU A 83 -7.28 3.33 5.78
CA GLU A 83 -7.87 3.90 6.98
C GLU A 83 -7.02 5.07 7.47
N GLY A 84 -7.60 6.26 7.51
CA GLY A 84 -6.92 7.48 7.91
C GLY A 84 -7.24 8.62 6.95
N ASP A 85 -6.49 9.71 7.05
CA ASP A 85 -6.74 10.94 6.31
C ASP A 85 -5.58 11.29 5.37
N GLU A 86 -5.92 11.96 4.27
CA GLU A 86 -4.94 12.55 3.33
C GLU A 86 -3.99 11.55 2.65
N ASN A 87 -4.32 10.24 2.62
CA ASN A 87 -3.52 9.25 1.92
C ASN A 87 -3.74 9.29 0.40
N SER A 88 -2.73 8.83 -0.34
CA SER A 88 -2.82 8.65 -1.79
C SER A 88 -2.33 7.28 -2.23
N ALA A 89 -3.08 6.62 -3.11
CA ALA A 89 -2.65 5.37 -3.73
C ALA A 89 -2.92 5.39 -5.23
N SER A 90 -1.94 4.97 -6.02
CA SER A 90 -2.03 4.80 -7.47
C SER A 90 -1.67 3.36 -7.81
N VAL A 91 -2.61 2.61 -8.37
CA VAL A 91 -2.40 1.21 -8.78
C VAL A 91 -2.75 1.04 -10.25
N GLU A 92 -2.06 0.20 -11.02
CA GLU A 92 -2.46 -0.04 -12.42
C GLU A 92 -3.67 -0.98 -12.51
N ASP A 93 -3.71 -2.04 -11.71
CA ASP A 93 -4.84 -2.98 -11.62
C ASP A 93 -5.27 -3.19 -10.16
N ALA A 94 -6.59 -3.15 -9.92
CA ALA A 94 -7.17 -3.30 -8.57
C ALA A 94 -8.32 -4.32 -8.55
N GLY A 95 -8.31 -5.21 -7.55
CA GLY A 95 -9.38 -6.18 -7.31
C GLY A 95 -10.49 -5.71 -6.35
N ALA A 96 -10.13 -4.98 -5.30
CA ALA A 96 -11.03 -4.36 -4.34
C ALA A 96 -10.42 -3.07 -3.78
N ILE A 97 -11.26 -2.10 -3.44
CA ILE A 97 -10.83 -0.83 -2.85
C ILE A 97 -11.78 -0.51 -1.70
N ASN A 98 -11.24 -0.41 -0.48
CA ASN A 98 -11.96 0.05 0.70
C ASN A 98 -11.24 1.26 1.29
N VAL A 99 -11.97 2.37 1.45
CA VAL A 99 -11.41 3.62 1.94
C VAL A 99 -12.31 4.17 3.04
N GLU A 100 -11.72 4.40 4.21
CA GLU A 100 -12.36 5.03 5.37
C GLU A 100 -11.53 6.25 5.81
N GLY A 101 -12.22 7.34 6.14
CA GLY A 101 -11.61 8.62 6.54
C GLY A 101 -11.93 9.73 5.55
N ASP A 102 -11.14 10.79 5.55
CA ASP A 102 -11.37 11.98 4.75
C ASP A 102 -10.14 12.38 3.91
N ASN A 103 -10.41 12.94 2.72
CA ASN A 103 -9.39 13.47 1.80
C ASN A 103 -8.40 12.45 1.24
N ASN A 104 -8.73 11.15 1.29
CA ASN A 104 -7.94 10.14 0.60
C ASN A 104 -8.16 10.20 -0.92
N SER A 105 -7.12 9.92 -1.70
CA SER A 105 -7.13 9.97 -3.16
C SER A 105 -6.59 8.68 -3.77
N ILE A 106 -7.48 7.84 -4.30
CA ILE A 106 -7.15 6.56 -4.93
C ILE A 106 -7.36 6.64 -6.45
N THR A 107 -6.38 6.21 -7.22
CA THR A 107 -6.46 6.07 -8.68
C THR A 107 -6.14 4.65 -9.10
N TYR A 108 -6.93 4.08 -10.01
CA TYR A 108 -6.66 2.79 -10.64
C TYR A 108 -6.87 2.85 -12.16
N VAL A 109 -6.14 2.05 -12.96
CA VAL A 109 -6.28 2.10 -14.44
C VAL A 109 -7.20 0.99 -14.96
N SER A 110 -7.06 -0.21 -14.39
CA SER A 110 -7.74 -1.43 -14.85
C SER A 110 -8.25 -2.27 -13.68
N GLY A 111 -8.85 -3.41 -13.98
CA GLY A 111 -9.63 -4.20 -13.02
C GLY A 111 -11.12 -3.84 -13.03
N ASN A 112 -11.86 -4.48 -12.12
CA ASN A 112 -13.27 -4.17 -11.86
C ASN A 112 -13.51 -4.20 -10.34
N PRO A 113 -12.91 -3.27 -9.59
CA PRO A 113 -12.88 -3.39 -8.15
C PRO A 113 -14.27 -3.27 -7.54
N VAL A 114 -14.49 -4.04 -6.48
CA VAL A 114 -15.57 -3.74 -5.54
C VAL A 114 -15.12 -2.54 -4.71
N ILE A 115 -15.87 -1.45 -4.74
CA ILE A 115 -15.49 -0.19 -4.08
C ILE A 115 -16.40 0.08 -2.89
N ALA A 116 -15.80 0.24 -1.72
CA ALA A 116 -16.40 0.85 -0.53
C ALA A 116 -15.68 2.17 -0.23
N ASN A 117 -16.46 3.22 0.02
CA ASN A 117 -15.93 4.55 0.31
C ASN A 117 -16.76 5.18 1.43
N GLU A 118 -16.15 5.29 2.61
CA GLU A 118 -16.73 5.85 3.81
C GLU A 118 -16.02 7.16 4.15
N GLY A 119 -16.77 8.26 4.19
CA GLY A 119 -16.24 9.62 4.36
C GLY A 119 -16.11 10.40 3.05
N ASN A 120 -15.24 11.41 3.00
CA ASN A 120 -15.09 12.31 1.86
C ASN A 120 -13.79 12.02 1.08
N ASN A 121 -13.80 10.93 0.31
CA ASN A 121 -12.64 10.49 -0.47
C ASN A 121 -12.88 10.56 -1.99
N SER A 122 -11.79 10.61 -2.75
CA SER A 122 -11.79 10.56 -4.20
C SER A 122 -11.25 9.22 -4.69
N ILE A 123 -12.06 8.46 -5.42
CA ILE A 123 -11.65 7.21 -6.06
C ILE A 123 -11.97 7.34 -7.54
N SER A 124 -10.95 7.24 -8.41
CA SER A 124 -11.10 7.52 -9.83
C SER A 124 -10.33 6.56 -10.72
N ILE A 125 -10.77 6.46 -11.97
CA ILE A 125 -10.06 5.69 -13.01
C ILE A 125 -9.09 6.63 -13.73
N GLY A 126 -7.84 6.17 -13.90
CA GLY A 126 -6.75 6.86 -14.60
C GLY A 126 -6.81 6.80 -16.13
#